data_AF-B2HNR7-F1
#
_entry.id   AF-B2HNR7-F1
#
_cell.length_a   1.000
_cell.length_b   1.000
_cell.length_c   1.000
_cell.angle_alpha   90.00
_cell.angle_beta   90.00
_cell.angle_gamma   90.00
#
_symmetry.space_group_name_H-M   'P 1'
#
loop_
_entity.id
_entity.type
_entity.pdbx_description
1 polymer ?
#
loop_
_entity_poly.entity_id
_entity_poly.type
_entity_poly.pdbx_seq_one_letter_code
_entity_poly.pdbx_strand_id
1 'polypeptide(L)'
;MDADGTLSANAAAMLGFAESLRGAAEHLQGELAELEGQVGDMLGGWRGASGSAFASAWELWRRGAGEVQLGLSMLAESVGQAGAGYQANEAASARALRELGHG
;
A
#
# COMPACT_ATOMS: atom_id res chain seq x y z
N MET A 1 -18.01 -26.84 -5.55
CA MET A 1 -17.62 -25.42 -5.60
C MET A 1 -16.73 -25.29 -6.81
N ASP A 2 -17.19 -24.57 -7.83
CA ASP A 2 -16.56 -24.58 -9.15
C ASP A 2 -15.37 -23.61 -9.19
N ALA A 3 -14.45 -23.82 -10.14
CA ALA A 3 -13.20 -23.07 -10.25
C ALA A 3 -13.43 -21.54 -10.36
N ASP A 4 -14.54 -21.14 -11.00
CA ASP A 4 -14.96 -19.75 -11.21
C ASP A 4 -15.18 -19.00 -9.88
N GLY A 5 -15.97 -19.57 -8.96
CA GLY A 5 -16.21 -18.98 -7.64
C GLY A 5 -14.95 -18.87 -6.78
N THR A 6 -13.96 -19.75 -7.01
CA THR A 6 -12.66 -19.68 -6.32
C THR A 6 -11.80 -18.54 -6.85
N LEU A 7 -11.80 -18.31 -8.17
CA LEU A 7 -11.10 -17.17 -8.81
C LEU A 7 -11.70 -15.83 -8.36
N SER A 8 -13.03 -15.71 -8.32
CA SER A 8 -13.72 -14.50 -7.87
C SER A 8 -13.38 -14.15 -6.42
N ALA A 9 -13.42 -15.16 -5.53
CA ALA A 9 -13.06 -15.00 -4.13
C ALA A 9 -11.59 -14.57 -3.95
N ASN A 10 -10.68 -15.15 -4.74
CA ASN A 10 -9.28 -14.77 -4.72
C ASN A 10 -9.07 -13.32 -5.24
N ALA A 11 -9.76 -12.92 -6.31
CA ALA A 11 -9.69 -11.55 -6.82
C ALA A 11 -10.19 -10.53 -5.77
N ALA A 12 -11.30 -10.82 -5.09
CA ALA A 12 -11.82 -10.00 -4.02
C ALA A 12 -10.83 -9.91 -2.83
N ALA A 13 -10.21 -11.03 -2.45
CA ALA A 13 -9.20 -11.04 -1.40
C ALA A 13 -7.96 -10.20 -1.76
N MET A 14 -7.51 -10.26 -3.02
CA MET A 14 -6.40 -9.44 -3.51
C MET A 14 -6.73 -7.95 -3.46
N LEU A 15 -7.92 -7.56 -3.92
CA LEU A 15 -8.35 -6.15 -3.87
C LEU A 15 -8.44 -5.64 -2.43
N GLY A 16 -9.01 -6.40 -1.50
CA GLY A 16 -9.06 -6.02 -0.09
C GLY A 16 -7.68 -5.93 0.56
N PHE A 17 -6.74 -6.80 0.16
CA PHE A 17 -5.35 -6.71 0.63
C PHE A 17 -4.64 -5.47 0.08
N ALA A 18 -4.89 -5.10 -1.18
CA ALA A 18 -4.37 -3.87 -1.78
C ALA A 18 -4.88 -2.61 -1.04
N GLU A 19 -6.17 -2.58 -0.68
CA GLU A 19 -6.72 -1.50 0.15
C GLU A 19 -6.07 -1.45 1.53
N SER A 20 -5.85 -2.60 2.16
CA SER A 20 -5.18 -2.68 3.46
C SER A 20 -3.75 -2.13 3.40
N LEU A 21 -3.00 -2.46 2.34
CA LEU A 21 -1.65 -1.94 2.11
C LEU A 21 -1.65 -0.42 1.88
N ARG A 22 -2.62 0.10 1.12
CA ARG A 22 -2.76 1.54 0.89
C ARG A 22 -3.08 2.28 2.19
N GLY A 23 -4.02 1.77 2.98
CA GLY A 23 -4.35 2.34 4.29
C GLY A 23 -3.16 2.31 5.26
N ALA A 24 -2.36 1.25 5.24
CA ALA A 24 -1.12 1.20 6.03
C ALA A 24 -0.10 2.26 5.59
N ALA A 25 0.07 2.48 4.28
CA ALA A 25 0.96 3.52 3.75
C ALA A 25 0.50 4.93 4.13
N GLU A 26 -0.80 5.21 4.03
CA GLU A 26 -1.41 6.49 4.42
C GLU A 26 -1.29 6.75 5.93
N HIS A 27 -1.56 5.73 6.74
CA HIS A 27 -1.41 5.83 8.20
C HIS A 27 0.04 6.11 8.59
N LEU A 28 1.00 5.35 8.02
CA LEU A 28 2.43 5.57 8.25
C LEU A 28 2.84 7.00 7.85
N GLN A 29 2.35 7.51 6.72
CA GLN A 29 2.63 8.88 6.29
C GLN A 29 2.15 9.91 7.31
N GLY A 30 0.96 9.73 7.88
CA GLY A 30 0.42 10.60 8.93
C GLY A 30 1.29 10.59 10.19
N GLU A 31 1.64 9.40 10.69
CA GLU A 31 2.52 9.23 11.86
C GLU A 31 3.90 9.85 11.63
N LEU A 32 4.45 9.72 10.42
CA LEU A 32 5.73 10.32 10.06
C LEU A 32 5.68 11.85 10.07
N ALA A 33 4.63 12.44 9.53
CA ALA A 33 4.46 13.89 9.54
C ALA A 33 4.33 14.44 10.98
N GLU A 34 3.62 13.72 11.85
CA GLU A 34 3.52 14.10 13.27
C GLU A 34 4.89 14.03 13.95
N LEU A 35 5.63 12.94 13.75
CA LEU A 35 6.94 12.76 14.38
C LEU A 35 7.98 13.75 13.84
N GLU A 36 7.93 14.10 12.55
CA GLU A 36 8.73 15.17 11.96
C GLU A 36 8.52 16.51 12.67
N GLY A 37 7.28 16.86 13.02
CA GLY A 37 6.96 18.05 13.81
C GLY A 37 7.59 18.00 15.20
N GLN A 38 7.37 16.91 15.94
CA GLN A 38 7.90 16.74 17.30
C GLN A 38 9.43 16.80 17.35
N VAL A 39 10.11 16.18 16.38
CA VAL A 39 11.57 16.21 16.27
C VAL A 39 12.07 17.60 15.88
N GLY A 40 11.35 18.30 15.00
CA GLY A 40 11.65 19.68 14.64
C GLY A 40 11.65 20.61 15.85
N ASP A 41 10.62 20.53 16.70
CA ASP A 41 10.51 21.31 17.93
C ASP A 41 11.65 21.00 18.91
N MET A 42 11.96 19.72 19.10
CA MET A 42 13.05 19.27 19.96
C MET A 42 14.41 19.82 19.49
N LEU A 43 14.72 19.70 18.19
CA LEU A 43 15.97 20.17 17.61
C LEU A 43 16.08 21.70 17.57
N GLY A 44 14.95 22.43 17.58
CA GLY A 44 14.92 23.88 17.72
C GLY A 44 15.58 24.36 19.03
N GLY A 45 15.36 23.61 20.11
CA GLY A 45 15.92 23.86 21.45
C GLY A 45 17.23 23.11 21.75
N TRP A 46 17.47 21.96 21.12
CA TRP A 46 18.64 21.12 21.39
C TRP A 46 19.74 21.32 20.34
N ARG A 47 20.66 22.24 20.64
CA ARG A 47 21.78 22.62 19.74
C ARG A 47 23.12 22.07 20.23
N GLY A 48 24.12 22.08 19.34
CA GLY A 48 25.47 21.61 19.61
C GLY A 48 25.80 20.29 18.89
N ALA A 49 26.93 19.70 19.24
CA ALA A 49 27.46 18.51 18.56
C ALA A 49 26.49 17.30 18.67
N SER A 50 25.90 17.08 19.84
CA SER A 50 24.93 16.01 20.07
C SER A 50 23.62 16.21 19.31
N GLY A 51 23.10 17.44 19.27
CA GLY A 51 21.92 17.78 18.46
C GLY A 51 22.16 17.56 16.97
N SER A 52 23.34 17.93 16.48
CA SER A 52 23.72 17.72 15.06
C SER A 52 23.85 16.23 14.70
N ALA A 53 24.40 15.42 15.62
CA ALA A 53 24.50 13.98 15.47
C ALA A 53 23.11 13.32 15.45
N PHE A 54 22.21 13.75 16.35
CA PHE A 54 20.82 13.29 16.35
C PHE A 54 20.10 13.67 15.07
N ALA A 55 20.21 14.92 14.61
CA ALA A 55 19.58 15.38 13.36
C ALA A 55 20.02 14.55 12.14
N SER A 56 21.29 14.15 12.10
CA SER A 56 21.82 13.29 11.03
C SER A 56 21.23 11.87 11.09
N ALA A 57 21.14 11.29 12.29
CA ALA A 57 20.51 9.99 12.49
C ALA A 57 19.00 10.01 12.17
N TRP A 58 18.33 11.10 12.54
CA TRP A 58 16.93 11.34 12.23
C TRP A 58 16.67 11.41 10.73
N GLU A 59 17.48 12.17 9.99
CA GLU A 59 17.35 12.28 8.53
C GLU A 59 17.53 10.92 7.83
N LEU A 60 18.47 10.09 8.31
CA LEU A 60 18.64 8.73 7.80
C LEU A 60 17.39 7.87 8.07
N TRP A 61 16.88 7.91 9.29
CA TRP A 61 15.67 7.17 9.67
C TRP A 61 14.45 7.58 8.84
N ARG A 62 14.24 8.90 8.66
CA ARG A 62 13.14 9.49 7.89
C ARG A 62 13.13 9.03 6.43
N ARG A 63 14.30 8.93 5.81
CA ARG A 63 14.46 8.37 4.46
C ARG A 63 14.03 6.92 4.39
N GLY A 64 14.52 6.08 5.32
CA GLY A 64 14.14 4.67 5.39
C GLY A 64 12.64 4.48 5.61
N ALA A 65 12.02 5.32 6.45
CA ALA A 65 10.57 5.28 6.64
C ALA A 65 9.79 5.66 5.37
N GLY A 66 10.30 6.65 4.60
CA GLY A 66 9.77 6.97 3.28
C GLY A 66 9.89 5.80 2.28
N GLU A 67 10.98 5.04 2.32
CA GLU A 67 11.14 3.83 1.49
C GLU A 67 10.11 2.75 1.85
N VAL A 68 9.82 2.56 3.14
CA VAL A 68 8.76 1.64 3.59
C VAL A 68 7.39 2.09 3.08
N GLN A 69 7.07 3.39 3.22
CA GLN A 69 5.82 3.97 2.71
C GLN A 69 5.66 3.70 1.21
N LEU A 70 6.71 3.99 0.43
CA LEU A 70 6.72 3.78 -1.01
C LEU A 70 6.54 2.28 -1.35
N GLY A 71 7.26 1.40 -0.65
CA GLY A 71 7.15 -0.04 -0.85
C GLY A 71 5.72 -0.57 -0.63
N LEU A 72 5.04 -0.10 0.43
CA LEU A 72 3.65 -0.43 0.69
C LEU A 72 2.72 0.05 -0.43
N SER A 73 2.91 1.27 -0.93
CA SER A 73 2.12 1.81 -2.05
C SER A 73 2.34 1.02 -3.35
N MET A 74 3.58 0.63 -3.65
CA MET A 74 3.90 -0.20 -4.82
C MET A 74 3.30 -1.60 -4.73
N LEU A 75 3.34 -2.22 -3.54
CA LEU A 75 2.71 -3.51 -3.29
C LEU A 75 1.18 -3.43 -3.44
N ALA A 76 0.57 -2.36 -2.90
CA ALA A 76 -0.86 -2.11 -3.06
C ALA A 76 -1.26 -1.99 -4.53
N GLU A 77 -0.48 -1.25 -5.32
CA GLU A 77 -0.72 -1.11 -6.76
C GLU A 77 -0.59 -2.44 -7.49
N SER A 78 0.50 -3.18 -7.26
CA SER A 78 0.76 -4.47 -7.92
C SER A 78 -0.34 -5.50 -7.65
N VAL A 79 -0.74 -5.66 -6.38
CA VAL A 79 -1.81 -6.59 -6.00
C VAL A 79 -3.16 -6.11 -6.53
N GLY A 80 -3.43 -4.80 -6.48
CA GLY A 80 -4.67 -4.23 -7.00
C GLY A 80 -4.85 -4.43 -8.50
N GLN A 81 -3.78 -4.22 -9.29
CA GLN A 81 -3.79 -4.48 -10.74
C GLN A 81 -4.04 -5.96 -11.04
N ALA A 82 -3.39 -6.88 -10.31
CA ALA A 82 -3.60 -8.30 -10.50
C ALA A 82 -5.02 -8.74 -10.14
N GLY A 83 -5.58 -8.24 -9.03
CA GLY A 83 -6.97 -8.50 -8.63
C GLY A 83 -7.98 -7.99 -9.66
N ALA A 84 -7.80 -6.76 -10.17
CA ALA A 84 -8.65 -6.18 -11.21
C ALA A 84 -8.58 -6.97 -12.53
N GLY A 85 -7.38 -7.44 -12.91
CA GLY A 85 -7.18 -8.29 -14.08
C GLY A 85 -7.95 -9.61 -13.99
N TYR A 86 -7.91 -10.28 -12.84
CA TYR A 86 -8.69 -11.50 -12.62
C TYR A 86 -10.19 -11.26 -12.73
N GLN A 87 -10.70 -10.20 -12.09
CA GLN A 87 -12.13 -9.87 -12.10
C GLN A 87 -12.63 -9.53 -13.52
N ALA A 88 -11.83 -8.82 -14.31
CA ALA A 88 -12.15 -8.51 -15.70
C ALA A 88 -12.19 -9.76 -16.60
N ASN A 89 -11.25 -10.69 -16.42
CA ASN A 89 -11.18 -11.93 -17.18
C ASN A 89 -12.38 -12.85 -16.87
N GLU A 90 -12.77 -12.93 -15.60
CA GLU A 90 -13.98 -13.65 -15.17
C GLU A 90 -15.23 -13.05 -15.81
N ALA A 91 -15.39 -11.73 -15.76
CA ALA A 91 -16.55 -11.05 -16.34
C ALA A 91 -16.65 -11.26 -17.87
N ALA A 92 -15.52 -11.28 -18.58
CA ALA A 92 -15.45 -11.58 -20.00
C ALA A 92 -15.84 -13.05 -20.30
N SER A 93 -15.30 -13.98 -19.51
CA SER A 93 -15.57 -15.42 -19.65
C SER A 93 -17.05 -15.74 -19.40
N ALA A 94 -17.64 -15.16 -18.35
CA ALA A 94 -19.05 -15.33 -18.03
C ALA A 94 -19.99 -14.76 -19.13
N ARG A 95 -19.58 -13.69 -19.82
CA ARG A 95 -20.33 -13.16 -20.98
C ARG A 95 -20.26 -14.13 -22.16
N ALA A 96 -19.08 -14.59 -22.52
CA ALA A 96 -18.90 -15.54 -23.62
C ALA A 96 -19.69 -16.85 -23.39
N LEU A 97 -19.69 -17.38 -22.17
CA LEU A 97 -20.47 -18.58 -21.82
C LEU A 97 -21.98 -18.36 -21.96
N ARG A 98 -22.50 -17.19 -21.55
CA ARG A 98 -23.93 -16.86 -21.74
C ARG A 98 -24.30 -16.75 -23.22
N GLU A 99 -23.43 -16.17 -24.03
CA GLU A 99 -23.66 -16.06 -25.48
C GLU A 99 -23.68 -17.45 -26.15
N LEU A 100 -22.78 -18.35 -25.76
CA LEU A 100 -22.76 -19.74 -26.24
C LEU A 100 -23.94 -20.59 -25.76
N GLY A 101 -24.46 -20.33 -24.55
CA GLY A 101 -25.62 -21.04 -24.00
C GLY A 101 -26.97 -20.54 -24.51
N HIS A 102 -27.00 -19.48 -25.30
CA HIS A 102 -28.19 -18.89 -25.91
C HIS A 102 -28.25 -19.08 -27.44
N GLY A 103 -27.29 -19.81 -28.03
CA GLY A 103 -27.28 -20.24 -29.44
C GLY A 103 -27.48 -21.74 -29.58
#